data_AF-A0A4Y2CNZ8-F1
#
_entry.id   AF-A0A4Y2CNZ8-F1
#
_cell.length_a   1.000
_cell.length_b   1.000
_cell.length_c   1.000
_cell.angle_alpha   90.00
_cell.angle_beta   90.00
_cell.angle_gamma   90.00
#
_symmetry.space_group_name_H-M   'P 1'
#
loop_
_entity.id
_entity.type
_entity.pdbx_description
1 polymer ?
#
loop_
_entity_poly.entity_id
_entity_poly.type
_entity_poly.pdbx_seq_one_letter_code
_entity_poly.pdbx_strand_id
1 'polypeptide(L)'
;SISYKFGSKGGLITFAYPQEKRPDTKSDLLALGFISSTDNAVLVRIDSGSSNDYMELEIVSMLSSILTRPAVPSLFHCADHLSAQ
;
A
#
# COMPACT_ATOMS: atom_id res chain seq x y z
N SER A 1 -12.72 11.15 14.30
CA SER A 1 -12.07 10.01 13.62
C SER A 1 -13.11 8.93 13.37
N ILE A 2 -12.89 8.08 12.36
CA ILE A 2 -13.74 6.91 12.06
C ILE A 2 -12.81 5.69 12.13
N SER A 3 -13.31 4.55 12.60
CA SER A 3 -12.55 3.30 12.71
C SER A 3 -13.34 2.14 12.14
N TYR A 4 -12.64 1.22 11.47
CA TYR A 4 -13.21 0.03 10.87
C TYR A 4 -12.56 -1.22 11.48
N LYS A 5 -13.32 -2.30 11.58
CA LYS A 5 -12.84 -3.61 12.02
C LYS A 5 -13.03 -4.62 10.89
N PHE A 6 -11.92 -5.15 10.39
CA PHE A 6 -11.92 -6.26 9.46
C PHE A 6 -11.91 -7.59 10.22
N GLY A 7 -12.76 -8.53 9.81
CA GLY A 7 -12.81 -9.87 10.38
C GLY A 7 -11.69 -10.77 9.85
N SER A 8 -11.71 -12.05 10.22
CA SER A 8 -10.71 -13.04 9.77
C SER A 8 -10.65 -13.24 8.24
N LYS A 9 -11.74 -12.92 7.53
CA LYS A 9 -11.77 -12.93 6.05
C LYS A 9 -11.22 -11.65 5.42
N GLY A 10 -10.75 -10.70 6.23
CA GLY A 10 -10.40 -9.36 5.78
C GLY A 10 -11.62 -8.54 5.39
N GLY A 11 -11.38 -7.53 4.56
CA GLY A 11 -12.41 -6.73 3.89
C GLY A 11 -11.74 -5.66 3.03
N LEU A 12 -12.55 -4.96 2.24
CA LEU A 12 -12.09 -3.96 1.30
C LEU A 12 -12.95 -2.71 1.40
N ILE A 13 -12.30 -1.57 1.58
CA ILE A 13 -12.91 -0.24 1.43
C ILE A 13 -12.22 0.40 0.23
N THR A 14 -13.00 0.76 -0.77
CA THR A 14 -12.47 1.36 -2.00
C THR A 14 -12.97 2.79 -2.13
N PHE A 15 -12.05 3.69 -2.44
CA PHE A 15 -12.36 5.03 -2.90
C PHE A 15 -11.79 5.19 -4.31
N ALA A 16 -12.61 5.67 -5.25
CA ALA A 16 -12.21 5.90 -6.62
C ALA A 16 -12.45 7.37 -6.98
N TYR A 17 -11.39 8.07 -7.38
CA TYR A 17 -11.53 9.41 -7.95
C TYR A 17 -12.26 9.35 -9.30
N PRO A 18 -13.19 10.27 -9.59
CA PRO A 18 -13.60 10.55 -10.96
C PRO A 18 -12.38 10.82 -11.84
N GLN A 19 -12.42 10.42 -13.11
CA GLN A 19 -11.26 10.44 -13.99
C GLN A 19 -10.61 11.83 -14.09
N GLU A 20 -11.43 12.89 -14.12
CA GLU A 20 -11.02 14.28 -14.25
C GLU A 20 -10.48 14.89 -12.95
N LYS A 21 -10.63 14.18 -11.83
CA LYS A 21 -10.24 14.63 -10.48
C LYS A 21 -9.14 13.77 -9.87
N ARG A 22 -8.49 12.92 -10.67
CA ARG A 22 -7.35 12.12 -10.20
C ARG A 22 -6.19 13.06 -9.88
N PRO A 23 -5.66 13.04 -8.65
CA PRO A 23 -4.52 13.88 -8.29
C PRO A 23 -3.23 13.36 -8.94
N ASP A 24 -2.35 14.29 -9.26
CA ASP A 24 -0.95 14.03 -9.62
C ASP A 24 -0.08 14.85 -8.66
N THR A 25 0.63 14.16 -7.78
CA THR A 25 1.32 14.75 -6.62
C THR A 25 2.82 14.53 -6.74
N LYS A 26 3.60 15.53 -6.30
CA LYS A 26 5.07 15.40 -6.19
C LYS A 26 5.52 14.85 -4.84
N SER A 27 4.63 14.87 -3.85
CA SER A 27 4.91 14.45 -2.48
C SER A 27 3.60 14.10 -1.80
N ASP A 28 3.61 12.96 -1.10
CA ASP A 28 2.45 12.41 -0.42
C ASP A 28 2.70 12.27 1.09
N LEU A 29 1.63 12.42 1.88
CA LEU A 29 1.62 12.15 3.32
C LEU A 29 0.50 11.16 3.64
N LEU A 30 0.86 9.94 4.02
CA LEU A 30 -0.08 8.92 4.47
C LEU A 30 0.09 8.68 5.98
N ALA A 31 -1.01 8.79 6.73
CA ALA A 31 -1.03 8.52 8.16
C ALA A 31 -2.29 7.73 8.54
N LEU A 32 -2.12 6.62 9.25
CA LEU A 32 -3.23 5.81 9.76
C LEU A 32 -2.85 5.15 11.09
N GLY A 33 -3.83 5.04 11.99
CA GLY A 33 -3.71 4.23 13.20
C GLY A 33 -4.32 2.85 12.97
N PHE A 34 -3.59 1.79 13.29
CA PHE A 34 -4.07 0.41 13.17
C PHE A 34 -3.67 -0.42 14.39
N ILE A 35 -4.43 -1.48 14.64
CA ILE A 35 -4.11 -2.54 15.61
C ILE A 35 -4.32 -3.85 14.87
N SER A 36 -3.33 -4.73 14.90
CA SER A 36 -3.36 -6.02 14.20
C SER A 36 -2.54 -7.06 14.96
N SER A 37 -2.96 -8.31 14.86
CA SER A 37 -2.18 -9.48 15.28
C SER A 37 -1.70 -10.32 14.09
N THR A 38 -1.90 -9.85 12.85
CA THR A 38 -1.44 -10.56 11.65
C THR A 38 0.00 -10.19 11.31
N ASP A 39 0.76 -11.18 10.85
CA ASP A 39 2.17 -11.04 10.49
C ASP A 39 2.37 -10.50 9.07
N ASN A 40 1.37 -10.67 8.20
CA ASN A 40 1.40 -10.20 6.82
C ASN A 40 0.02 -9.66 6.43
N ALA A 41 -0.04 -8.43 5.89
CA ALA A 41 -1.25 -7.85 5.32
C ALA A 41 -0.97 -6.55 4.55
N VAL A 42 -1.73 -6.31 3.48
CA VAL A 42 -1.85 -4.99 2.86
C VAL A 42 -2.87 -4.17 3.64
N LEU A 43 -2.46 -2.99 4.12
CA LEU A 43 -3.32 -2.07 4.88
C LEU A 43 -3.95 -1.02 3.97
N VAL A 44 -3.16 -0.46 3.05
CA VAL A 44 -3.59 0.56 2.09
C VAL A 44 -2.85 0.33 0.77
N ARG A 45 -3.58 0.46 -0.33
CA ARG A 45 -3.04 0.50 -1.68
C ARG A 45 -3.68 1.66 -2.44
N ILE A 46 -2.85 2.43 -3.13
CA ILE A 46 -3.24 3.53 -4.00
C ILE A 46 -2.69 3.19 -5.38
N ASP A 47 -3.58 2.87 -6.32
CA ASP A 47 -3.20 2.57 -7.70
C ASP A 47 -3.34 3.82 -8.58
N SER A 48 -2.36 4.04 -9.46
CA SER A 48 -2.46 5.03 -10.52
C SER A 48 -3.58 4.66 -11.48
N GLY A 49 -4.30 5.67 -11.97
CA GLY A 49 -5.35 5.49 -12.96
C GLY A 49 -4.87 5.49 -14.41
N SER A 50 -3.60 5.82 -14.66
CA SER A 50 -3.04 6.08 -16.00
C SER A 50 -1.62 5.57 -16.22
N SER A 51 -0.93 5.15 -15.16
CA SER A 51 0.38 4.49 -15.22
C SER A 51 0.33 3.17 -14.43
N ASN A 52 1.44 2.44 -14.39
CA ASN A 52 1.57 1.23 -13.57
C ASN A 52 2.12 1.53 -12.16
N ASP A 53 2.13 2.81 -11.77
CA ASP A 53 2.66 3.23 -10.48
C ASP A 53 1.63 3.01 -9.38
N TYR A 54 2.10 2.66 -8.19
CA TYR A 54 1.26 2.50 -7.02
C TYR A 54 2.04 2.80 -5.74
N MET A 55 1.31 3.17 -4.69
CA MET A 55 1.82 3.18 -3.32
C MET A 55 1.11 2.12 -2.52
N GLU A 56 1.85 1.35 -1.73
CA GLU A 56 1.30 0.32 -0.86
C GLU A 56 1.92 0.39 0.53
N LEU A 57 1.07 0.31 1.55
CA LEU A 57 1.47 0.16 2.94
C LEU A 57 1.08 -1.24 3.41
N GLU A 58 2.09 -2.02 3.77
CA GLU A 58 1.94 -3.42 4.18
C GLU A 58 2.64 -3.70 5.52
N ILE A 59 2.11 -4.69 6.25
CA ILE A 59 2.81 -5.40 7.32
C ILE A 59 3.46 -6.60 6.63
N VAL A 60 4.78 -6.75 6.79
CA VAL A 60 5.52 -7.89 6.24
C VAL A 60 6.39 -8.50 7.33
N SER A 61 6.25 -9.80 7.54
CA SER A 61 7.14 -10.54 8.42
C SER A 61 8.51 -10.70 7.77
N MET A 62 9.59 -10.48 8.53
CA MET A 62 10.98 -10.56 8.07
C MET A 62 11.34 -11.92 7.45
N LEU A 63 10.66 -13.01 7.82
CA LEU A 63 10.88 -14.31 7.18
C LEU A 63 10.25 -14.38 5.79
N SER A 64 9.13 -13.68 5.57
CA SER A 64 8.45 -13.60 4.27
C SER A 64 9.24 -12.72 3.29
N SER A 65 9.82 -11.61 3.77
CA SER A 65 10.55 -10.67 2.90
C SER A 65 11.80 -11.25 2.24
N ILE A 66 12.48 -12.20 2.89
CA ILE A 66 13.68 -12.87 2.35
C ILE A 66 13.34 -13.86 1.22
N LEU A 67 12.12 -14.41 1.21
CA LEU A 67 11.73 -15.46 0.27
C LEU A 67 10.91 -14.97 -0.94
N THR A 68 10.28 -13.79 -0.86
CA THR A 68 9.35 -13.33 -1.91
C THR A 68 9.79 -12.09 -2.68
N ARG A 69 10.91 -11.43 -2.31
CA ARG A 69 11.40 -10.23 -3.01
C ARG A 69 12.91 -10.33 -3.23
N PRO A 70 13.44 -10.03 -4.44
CA PRO A 70 14.87 -9.81 -4.59
C PRO A 70 15.27 -8.72 -3.60
N ALA A 71 16.26 -9.02 -2.76
CA ALA A 71 16.65 -8.23 -1.60
C ALA A 71 16.72 -6.73 -1.91
N VAL A 72 15.75 -5.98 -1.40
CA VAL A 72 15.88 -4.53 -1.24
C VAL A 72 16.03 -4.29 0.25
N PRO A 73 17.17 -3.77 0.74
CA PRO A 73 17.42 -3.62 2.16
C PRO A 73 16.33 -2.76 2.80
N SER A 74 15.80 -3.26 3.91
CA SER A 74 14.75 -2.65 4.72
C SER A 74 15.09 -1.22 5.14
N LEU A 75 14.50 -0.27 4.43
CA LEU A 75 14.13 1.07 4.86
C LEU A 75 12.83 1.36 4.07
N PHE A 76 11.85 2.04 4.68
CA PHE A 76 10.58 2.42 4.04
C PHE A 76 10.72 2.61 2.52
N HIS A 77 10.18 1.67 1.72
CA HIS A 77 10.23 1.74 0.27
C HIS A 77 8.88 2.27 -0.23
N CYS A 78 8.82 3.55 -0.60
CA CYS A 78 7.92 3.97 -1.67
C CYS A 78 8.42 3.26 -2.94
N ALA A 79 7.69 2.26 -3.42
CA ALA A 79 8.04 1.58 -4.65
C ALA A 79 7.52 2.41 -5.84
N ASP A 80 8.30 3.38 -6.30
CA ASP A 80 8.14 3.91 -7.66
C ASP A 80 8.65 2.83 -8.61
N HIS A 81 7.79 1.87 -8.97
CA HIS A 81 8.12 0.88 -9.99
C HIS A 81 7.96 1.52 -11.39
N LEU A 82 8.85 2.46 -11.70
CA LEU A 82 9.06 2.96 -13.06
C LEU A 82 9.50 1.76 -13.91
N SER A 83 8.55 1.13 -14.58
CA SER A 83 8.82 0.17 -15.64
C SER A 83 9.52 0.93 -16.77
N ALA A 84 10.86 0.87 -16.81
CA ALA A 84 11.60 1.20 -18.01
C ALA A 84 11.11 0.27 -19.12
N GLN A 85 10.61 0.86 -20.20
CA GLN A 85 10.47 0.17 -21.48
C GLN A 85 11.85 -0.17 -22.05
#